data_AF-A0A6A5R392-F1
#
_entry.id   AF-A0A6A5R392-F1
#
_cell.length_a   1.000
_cell.length_b   1.000
_cell.length_c   1.000
_cell.angle_alpha   90.00
_cell.angle_beta   90.00
_cell.angle_gamma   90.00
#
_symmetry.space_group_name_H-M   'P 1'
#
loop_
_entity.id
_entity.type
_entity.pdbx_description
1 polymer ?
#
loop_
_entity_poly.entity_id
_entity_poly.type
_entity_poly.pdbx_seq_one_letter_code
_entity_poly.pdbx_strand_id
1 'polypeptide(L)'
;MRDVFLALSNDLKAPEYHPSATLLSTTSPRNNGYSLLAVLATIIITISTCYSALKIGAHLAILVQPITPVLPSRFMRRFLDPSFVLLGWGCWIGAAFMTIFPPSGHDAWRSQVLFACCFAPFGCLVRYYLSLHLNPILPFFPLGTFTANIFGTAVLGMSFSLQRVPLHFSGVVGGSLLGCQVLQGVQDGFCGALTTVSTWIVEISTLRKGRAYVYAGASVVTGLVLLVAIMGSVRWAVGWDEIICRT
;
A
#
# COMPACT_ATOMS: atom_id res chain seq x y z
N MET A 1 6.49 1.67 -2.74
CA MET A 1 6.76 2.64 -3.84
C MET A 1 6.66 4.08 -3.38
N ARG A 2 5.60 4.49 -2.67
CA ARG A 2 5.48 5.85 -2.09
C ARG A 2 6.76 6.31 -1.38
N ASP A 3 7.27 5.50 -0.46
CA ASP A 3 8.44 5.86 0.36
C ASP A 3 9.73 5.96 -0.47
N VAL A 4 9.83 5.19 -1.57
CA VAL A 4 10.94 5.28 -2.52
C VAL A 4 10.90 6.63 -3.25
N PHE A 5 9.70 7.09 -3.66
CA PHE A 5 9.53 8.42 -4.22
C PHE A 5 9.85 9.51 -3.17
N LEU A 6 9.36 9.39 -1.94
CA LEU A 6 9.66 10.37 -0.88
C LEU A 6 11.15 10.42 -0.54
N ALA A 7 11.86 9.29 -0.62
CA ALA A 7 13.31 9.26 -0.50
C ALA A 7 13.99 10.02 -1.64
N LEU A 8 13.48 9.86 -2.87
CA LEU A 8 13.98 10.55 -4.06
C LEU A 8 13.75 12.07 -3.98
N SER A 9 12.58 12.51 -3.52
CA SER A 9 12.22 13.94 -3.44
C SER A 9 12.75 14.62 -2.16
N ASN A 10 13.50 13.90 -1.32
CA ASN A 10 13.97 14.35 -0.01
C ASN A 10 12.86 14.76 0.98
N ASP A 11 11.64 14.21 0.80
CA ASP A 11 10.49 14.44 1.68
C ASP A 11 10.24 13.26 2.65
N LEU A 12 11.06 12.20 2.60
CA LEU A 12 10.98 11.08 3.54
C LEU A 12 11.48 11.53 4.93
N LYS A 13 10.59 11.47 5.93
CA LYS A 13 10.91 11.80 7.32
C LYS A 13 12.00 10.88 7.86
N ALA A 14 13.05 11.46 8.44
CA ALA A 14 14.09 10.71 9.13
C ALA A 14 13.68 10.48 10.60
N PRO A 15 14.05 9.34 11.21
CA PRO A 15 13.84 9.14 12.65
C PRO A 15 14.71 10.14 13.44
N GLU A 16 14.17 10.64 14.56
CA GLU A 16 14.85 11.62 15.42
C GLU A 16 16.02 10.97 16.18
N TYR A 17 17.20 10.96 15.58
CA TYR A 17 18.42 10.39 16.19
C TYR A 17 19.32 11.43 16.91
N HIS A 18 18.95 12.71 16.89
CA HIS A 18 19.76 13.78 17.50
C HIS A 18 19.00 14.48 18.65
N PRO A 19 19.61 14.61 19.85
CA PRO A 19 19.01 15.31 21.01
C PRO A 19 18.73 16.79 20.76
N SER A 20 19.19 17.34 19.64
CA SER A 20 19.10 18.76 19.27
C SER A 20 18.11 19.03 18.13
N ALA A 21 17.21 18.09 17.83
CA ALA A 21 16.14 18.31 16.87
C ALA A 21 15.16 19.34 17.45
N THR A 22 15.37 20.61 17.11
CA THR A 22 14.32 21.63 17.21
C THR A 22 13.08 21.09 16.50
N LEU A 23 11.94 21.13 17.19
CA LEU A 23 10.62 20.54 16.89
C LEU A 23 9.96 20.95 15.54
N LEU A 24 10.71 21.46 14.55
CA LEU A 24 10.17 22.13 13.38
C LEU A 24 10.51 21.48 12.03
N SER A 25 11.40 20.47 11.96
CA SER A 25 11.53 19.68 10.73
C SER A 25 12.18 18.31 10.96
N THR A 26 11.44 17.24 10.63
CA THR A 26 11.95 15.85 10.58
C THR A 26 12.58 15.50 9.23
N THR A 27 12.72 16.48 8.33
CA THR A 27 13.40 16.36 7.04
C THR A 27 14.67 17.21 7.05
N SER A 28 15.84 16.55 7.04
CA SER A 28 17.14 17.22 6.91
C SER A 28 17.51 17.35 5.43
N PRO A 29 17.97 18.52 4.95
CA PRO A 29 18.44 18.66 3.58
C PRO A 29 19.65 17.75 3.34
N ARG A 30 19.53 16.85 2.36
CA ARG A 30 20.57 15.87 2.00
C ARG A 30 21.17 16.22 0.65
N ASN A 31 22.47 15.96 0.48
CA ASN A 31 23.11 16.09 -0.83
C ASN A 31 22.58 15.03 -1.81
N ASN A 32 22.78 15.24 -3.11
CA ASN A 32 22.26 14.36 -4.16
C ASN A 32 22.74 12.91 -4.03
N GLY A 33 23.97 12.69 -3.54
CA GLY A 33 24.52 11.36 -3.28
C GLY A 33 23.75 10.60 -2.18
N TYR A 34 23.44 11.27 -1.08
CA TYR A 34 22.64 10.72 0.01
C TYR A 34 21.19 10.46 -0.40
N SER A 35 20.61 11.25 -1.31
CA SER A 35 19.28 10.97 -1.88
C SER A 35 19.28 9.68 -2.71
N LEU A 36 20.31 9.46 -3.53
CA LEU A 36 20.47 8.20 -4.27
C LEU A 36 20.65 7.01 -3.32
N LEU A 37 21.48 7.17 -2.28
CA LEU A 37 21.65 6.14 -1.25
C LEU A 37 20.34 5.85 -0.50
N ALA A 38 19.51 6.86 -0.23
CA ALA A 38 18.21 6.67 0.43
C ALA A 38 17.22 5.90 -0.46
N VAL A 39 17.18 6.19 -1.76
CA VAL A 39 16.37 5.44 -2.73
C VAL A 39 16.82 3.97 -2.81
N LEU A 40 18.13 3.73 -2.92
CA LEU A 40 18.66 2.37 -2.92
C LEU A 40 18.39 1.65 -1.60
N ALA A 41 18.60 2.32 -0.46
CA ALA A 41 18.35 1.74 0.86
C ALA A 41 16.88 1.35 1.03
N THR A 42 15.93 2.22 0.67
CA THR A 42 14.50 1.92 0.78
C THR A 42 14.10 0.72 -0.09
N ILE A 43 14.60 0.63 -1.33
CA ILE A 43 14.34 -0.52 -2.22
C ILE A 43 14.95 -1.80 -1.65
N ILE A 44 16.24 -1.78 -1.30
CA ILE A 44 16.98 -2.95 -0.82
C ILE A 44 16.37 -3.46 0.49
N ILE A 45 16.17 -2.59 1.47
CA ILE A 45 15.60 -2.96 2.77
C ILE A 45 14.20 -3.56 2.59
N THR A 46 13.34 -2.95 1.77
CA THR A 46 11.98 -3.46 1.53
C THR A 46 12.02 -4.87 0.94
N ILE A 47 12.79 -5.07 -0.14
CA ILE A 47 12.88 -6.38 -0.82
C ILE A 47 13.49 -7.42 0.12
N SER A 48 14.60 -7.11 0.79
CA SER A 48 15.28 -8.02 1.72
C SER A 48 14.40 -8.40 2.92
N THR A 49 13.64 -7.44 3.46
CA THR A 49 12.74 -7.68 4.59
C THR A 49 11.57 -8.56 4.18
N CYS A 50 10.93 -8.28 3.05
CA CYS A 50 9.82 -9.10 2.56
C CYS A 50 10.27 -10.52 2.19
N TYR A 51 11.46 -10.67 1.60
CA TYR A 51 12.02 -11.99 1.28
C TYR A 51 12.37 -12.78 2.54
N SER A 52 12.98 -12.13 3.54
CA SER A 52 13.27 -12.74 4.84
C SER A 52 11.99 -13.15 5.56
N ALA A 53 10.96 -12.30 5.56
CA ALA A 53 9.66 -12.60 6.15
C ALA A 53 9.00 -13.83 5.50
N LEU A 54 9.09 -13.98 4.17
CA LEU A 54 8.59 -15.17 3.47
C LEU A 54 9.31 -16.44 3.96
N LYS A 55 10.64 -16.40 4.04
CA LYS A 55 11.44 -17.57 4.47
C LYS A 55 11.18 -17.92 5.92
N ILE A 56 11.20 -16.94 6.81
CA ILE A 56 10.88 -17.13 8.24
C ILE A 56 9.47 -17.70 8.40
N GLY A 57 8.48 -17.17 7.67
CA GLY A 57 7.11 -17.69 7.68
C GLY A 57 7.03 -19.15 7.26
N ALA A 58 7.78 -19.55 6.24
CA ALA A 58 7.86 -20.96 5.81
C ALA A 58 8.52 -21.86 6.87
N HIS A 59 9.60 -21.41 7.51
CA HIS A 59 10.24 -22.14 8.60
C HIS A 59 9.33 -22.27 9.83
N LEU A 60 8.62 -21.20 10.19
CA LEU A 60 7.66 -21.20 11.27
C LEU A 60 6.50 -22.16 10.98
N ALA A 61 6.01 -22.21 9.75
CA ALA A 61 4.96 -23.14 9.35
C ALA A 61 5.38 -24.61 9.57
N ILE A 62 6.64 -24.96 9.25
CA ILE A 62 7.19 -26.32 9.50
C ILE A 62 7.37 -26.58 10.99
N LEU A 63 7.86 -25.58 11.75
CA LEU A 63 8.06 -25.71 13.20
C LEU A 63 6.75 -25.94 13.96
N VAL A 64 5.68 -25.26 13.57
CA VAL A 64 4.36 -25.33 14.23
C VAL A 64 3.51 -26.48 13.68
N GLN A 65 3.89 -27.08 12.54
CA GLN A 65 3.18 -28.22 11.93
C GLN A 65 2.82 -29.35 12.90
N PRO A 66 3.68 -29.77 13.85
CA PRO A 66 3.35 -30.82 14.81
C PRO A 66 2.23 -30.43 15.80
N ILE A 67 2.02 -29.14 16.01
CA ILE A 67 1.05 -28.59 16.98
C ILE A 67 -0.23 -28.13 16.27
N THR A 68 -0.18 -27.79 14.99
CA THR A 68 -1.37 -27.36 14.23
C THR A 68 -2.35 -28.52 14.02
N PRO A 69 -3.59 -28.45 14.53
CA PRO A 69 -4.58 -29.50 14.30
C PRO A 69 -5.07 -29.46 12.84
N VAL A 70 -5.27 -30.64 12.26
CA VAL A 70 -5.91 -30.76 10.94
C VAL A 70 -7.41 -30.61 11.12
N LEU A 71 -7.98 -29.49 10.64
CA LEU A 71 -9.41 -29.26 10.70
C LEU A 71 -10.16 -30.13 9.67
N PRO A 72 -11.23 -30.86 10.05
CA PRO A 72 -12.01 -31.66 9.12
C PRO A 72 -12.62 -30.83 8.00
N SER A 73 -12.49 -31.27 6.74
CA SER A 73 -13.01 -30.54 5.57
C SER A 73 -14.52 -30.29 5.62
N ARG A 74 -15.28 -31.23 6.21
CA ARG A 74 -16.73 -31.08 6.44
C ARG A 74 -17.04 -29.96 7.43
N PHE A 75 -16.24 -29.82 8.49
CA PHE A 75 -16.39 -28.74 9.46
C PHE A 75 -16.07 -27.39 8.81
N MET A 76 -14.97 -27.33 8.06
CA MET A 76 -14.56 -26.13 7.32
C MET A 76 -15.70 -25.63 6.41
N ARG A 77 -16.20 -26.50 5.53
CA ARG A 77 -17.22 -26.14 4.52
C ARG A 77 -18.59 -25.85 5.10
N ARG A 78 -18.98 -26.54 6.18
CA ARG A 78 -20.32 -26.41 6.78
C ARG A 78 -20.42 -25.25 7.75
N PHE A 79 -19.34 -24.94 8.47
CA PHE A 79 -19.36 -23.94 9.54
C PHE A 79 -18.42 -22.77 9.26
N LEU A 80 -17.11 -23.02 9.07
CA LEU A 80 -16.14 -21.93 8.94
C LEU A 80 -16.34 -21.09 7.67
N ASP A 81 -16.51 -21.70 6.50
CA ASP A 81 -16.64 -20.97 5.23
C ASP A 81 -17.89 -20.04 5.25
N PRO A 82 -19.10 -20.51 5.63
CA PRO A 82 -20.25 -19.61 5.79
C PRO A 82 -20.06 -18.54 6.87
N SER A 83 -19.39 -18.87 7.98
CA SER A 83 -19.09 -17.90 9.03
C SER A 83 -18.20 -16.77 8.52
N PHE A 84 -17.19 -17.04 7.68
CA PHE A 84 -16.38 -15.98 7.07
C PHE A 84 -17.16 -15.09 6.13
N VAL A 85 -18.13 -15.62 5.39
CA VAL A 85 -19.02 -14.81 4.54
C VAL A 85 -19.87 -13.88 5.41
N LEU A 86 -20.50 -14.41 6.46
CA LEU A 86 -21.34 -13.62 7.36
C LEU A 86 -20.54 -12.57 8.14
N LEU A 87 -19.39 -12.95 8.69
CA LEU A 87 -18.50 -12.02 9.41
C LEU A 87 -17.89 -10.99 8.48
N GLY A 88 -17.48 -11.38 7.27
CA GLY A 88 -16.90 -10.46 6.28
C GLY A 88 -17.89 -9.38 5.85
N TRP A 89 -19.09 -9.79 5.42
CA TRP A 89 -20.15 -8.85 5.07
C TRP A 89 -20.62 -8.04 6.27
N GLY A 90 -20.77 -8.67 7.44
CA GLY A 90 -21.15 -8.00 8.69
C GLY A 90 -20.15 -6.91 9.09
N CYS A 91 -18.86 -7.22 9.09
CA CYS A 91 -17.80 -6.25 9.40
C CYS A 91 -17.75 -5.12 8.36
N TRP A 92 -17.91 -5.42 7.08
CA TRP A 92 -17.90 -4.41 6.02
C TRP A 92 -19.11 -3.47 6.10
N ILE A 93 -20.31 -4.02 6.30
CA ILE A 93 -21.53 -3.25 6.52
C ILE A 93 -21.41 -2.41 7.80
N GLY A 94 -20.88 -2.99 8.88
CA GLY A 94 -20.60 -2.29 10.13
C GLY A 94 -19.65 -1.11 9.93
N ALA A 95 -18.55 -1.31 9.18
CA ALA A 95 -17.62 -0.24 8.83
C ALA A 95 -18.31 0.86 8.01
N ALA A 96 -19.17 0.51 7.06
CA ALA A 96 -19.93 1.48 6.28
C ALA A 96 -20.90 2.30 7.16
N PHE A 97 -21.63 1.65 8.06
CA PHE A 97 -22.51 2.34 9.02
C PHE A 97 -21.73 3.27 9.95
N MET A 98 -20.61 2.82 10.53
CA MET A 98 -19.75 3.67 11.36
C MET A 98 -19.11 4.81 10.57
N THR A 99 -18.87 4.62 9.26
CA THR A 99 -18.40 5.69 8.38
C THR A 99 -19.47 6.74 8.17
N ILE A 100 -20.74 6.38 8.04
CA ILE A 100 -21.86 7.32 7.85
C ILE A 100 -22.22 8.01 9.18
N PHE A 101 -22.27 7.24 10.26
CA PHE A 101 -22.64 7.67 11.61
C PHE A 101 -21.45 7.52 12.57
N PRO A 102 -20.47 8.43 12.54
CA PRO A 102 -19.30 8.33 13.39
C PRO A 102 -19.73 8.53 14.85
N PRO A 103 -19.15 7.77 15.80
CA PRO A 103 -19.38 7.99 17.21
C PRO A 103 -18.88 9.38 17.62
N SER A 104 -19.68 10.09 18.40
CA SER A 104 -19.38 11.45 18.87
C SER A 104 -17.99 11.54 19.49
N GLY A 105 -17.19 12.51 19.04
CA GLY A 105 -15.83 12.75 19.56
C GLY A 105 -14.72 11.88 18.96
N HIS A 106 -15.02 10.97 18.02
CA HIS A 106 -14.04 10.06 17.40
C HIS A 106 -13.95 10.20 15.87
N ASP A 107 -14.12 11.41 15.35
CA ASP A 107 -14.14 11.67 13.90
C ASP A 107 -12.85 11.30 13.16
N ALA A 108 -11.71 11.20 13.87
CA ALA A 108 -10.44 10.77 13.30
C ALA A 108 -10.48 9.32 12.76
N TRP A 109 -11.34 8.47 13.33
CA TRP A 109 -11.44 7.07 12.93
C TRP A 109 -11.95 6.90 11.50
N ARG A 110 -12.68 7.90 10.99
CA ARG A 110 -13.14 7.94 9.60
C ARG A 110 -11.98 7.86 8.62
N SER A 111 -10.98 8.74 8.76
CA SER A 111 -9.77 8.73 7.90
C SER A 111 -8.83 7.60 8.22
N GLN A 112 -8.65 7.26 9.51
CA GLN A 112 -7.61 6.33 9.94
C GLN A 112 -7.93 4.87 9.59
N VAL A 113 -9.19 4.46 9.72
CA VAL A 113 -9.57 3.04 9.63
C VAL A 113 -10.81 2.82 8.78
N LEU A 114 -11.88 3.58 9.02
CA LEU A 114 -13.20 3.20 8.50
C LEU A 114 -13.30 3.29 6.98
N PHE A 115 -12.79 4.37 6.37
CA PHE A 115 -12.76 4.45 4.89
C PHE A 115 -11.84 3.38 4.30
N ALA A 116 -10.72 3.05 4.93
CA ALA A 116 -9.83 1.98 4.47
C ALA A 116 -10.57 0.62 4.48
N CYS A 117 -11.29 0.30 5.55
CA CYS A 117 -12.13 -0.90 5.65
C CYS A 117 -13.23 -0.93 4.59
N CYS A 118 -13.84 0.22 4.27
CA CYS A 118 -14.87 0.31 3.23
C CYS A 118 -14.29 0.06 1.83
N PHE A 119 -13.10 0.57 1.54
CA PHE A 119 -12.50 0.52 0.21
C PHE A 119 -11.65 -0.73 -0.07
N ALA A 120 -11.10 -1.38 0.95
CA ALA A 120 -10.23 -2.55 0.80
C ALA A 120 -10.86 -3.73 0.03
N PRO A 121 -12.13 -4.11 0.23
CA PRO A 121 -12.73 -5.23 -0.52
C PRO A 121 -12.71 -5.03 -2.03
N PHE A 122 -12.95 -3.80 -2.50
CA PHE A 122 -12.90 -3.49 -3.93
C PHE A 122 -11.49 -3.65 -4.50
N GLY A 123 -10.47 -3.20 -3.79
CA GLY A 123 -9.08 -3.40 -4.19
C GLY A 123 -8.71 -4.88 -4.25
N CYS A 124 -9.15 -5.65 -3.26
CA CYS A 124 -8.92 -7.09 -3.20
C CYS A 124 -9.59 -7.84 -4.36
N LEU A 125 -10.85 -7.51 -4.68
CA LEU A 125 -11.59 -8.11 -5.79
C LEU A 125 -10.93 -7.80 -7.14
N VAL A 126 -10.54 -6.55 -7.38
CA VAL A 126 -9.83 -6.16 -8.61
C VAL A 126 -8.52 -6.94 -8.72
N ARG A 127 -7.71 -7.01 -7.65
CA ARG A 127 -6.48 -7.80 -7.64
C ARG A 127 -6.74 -9.28 -7.93
N TYR A 128 -7.77 -9.86 -7.34
CA TYR A 128 -8.15 -11.25 -7.56
C TYR A 128 -8.47 -11.53 -9.02
N TYR A 129 -9.37 -10.75 -9.63
CA TYR A 129 -9.76 -10.95 -11.03
C TYR A 129 -8.61 -10.68 -12.01
N LEU A 130 -7.79 -9.65 -11.77
CA LEU A 130 -6.58 -9.41 -12.57
C LEU A 130 -5.62 -10.60 -12.49
N SER A 131 -5.38 -11.12 -11.29
CA SER A 131 -4.51 -12.28 -11.10
C SER A 131 -5.07 -13.53 -11.76
N LEU A 132 -6.38 -13.78 -11.62
CA LEU A 132 -7.06 -14.94 -12.18
C LEU A 132 -6.98 -14.97 -13.70
N HIS A 133 -7.21 -13.82 -14.36
CA HIS A 133 -7.30 -13.75 -15.82
C HIS A 133 -5.97 -13.49 -16.51
N LEU A 134 -5.08 -12.68 -15.91
CA LEU A 134 -3.86 -12.22 -16.59
C LEU A 134 -2.59 -12.99 -16.21
N ASN A 135 -2.47 -13.54 -15.00
CA ASN A 135 -1.28 -14.31 -14.62
C ASN A 135 -1.07 -15.57 -15.49
N PRO A 136 -2.12 -16.33 -15.87
CA PRO A 136 -1.94 -17.51 -16.72
C PRO A 136 -1.49 -17.19 -18.15
N ILE A 137 -1.74 -15.98 -18.65
CA ILE A 137 -1.43 -15.57 -20.04
C ILE A 137 0.08 -15.63 -20.29
N LEU A 138 0.88 -15.22 -19.30
CA LEU A 138 2.31 -15.09 -19.46
C LEU A 138 3.04 -15.63 -18.22
N PRO A 139 3.33 -16.95 -18.17
CA PRO A 139 3.82 -17.63 -16.96
C PRO A 139 5.19 -17.16 -16.46
N PHE A 140 5.97 -16.48 -17.32
CA PHE A 140 7.28 -15.95 -16.97
C PHE A 140 7.27 -14.50 -16.47
N PHE A 141 6.12 -13.84 -16.55
CA PHE A 141 5.89 -12.47 -16.07
C PHE A 141 4.43 -12.39 -15.62
N PRO A 142 4.13 -12.62 -14.33
CA PRO A 142 2.76 -12.59 -13.80
C PRO A 142 2.07 -11.25 -14.03
N LEU A 143 1.37 -11.15 -15.16
CA LEU A 143 0.88 -9.88 -15.69
C LEU A 143 -0.24 -9.29 -14.83
N GLY A 144 -1.05 -10.12 -14.19
CA GLY A 144 -2.10 -9.70 -13.28
C GLY A 144 -1.54 -9.03 -12.04
N THR A 145 -0.56 -9.65 -11.39
CA THR A 145 0.13 -9.07 -10.23
C THR A 145 0.87 -7.79 -10.60
N PHE A 146 1.57 -7.77 -11.74
CA PHE A 146 2.19 -6.56 -12.27
C PHE A 146 1.16 -5.44 -12.48
N THR A 147 0.08 -5.72 -13.20
CA THR A 147 -0.95 -4.73 -13.55
C THR A 147 -1.62 -4.17 -12.29
N ALA A 148 -1.96 -5.04 -11.33
CA ALA A 148 -2.55 -4.63 -10.06
C ALA A 148 -1.61 -3.68 -9.29
N ASN A 149 -0.31 -4.02 -9.22
CA ASN A 149 0.69 -3.20 -8.54
C ASN A 149 0.90 -1.84 -9.22
N ILE A 150 1.02 -1.80 -10.55
CA ILE A 150 1.23 -0.55 -11.29
C ILE A 150 -0.02 0.33 -11.25
N PHE A 151 -1.20 -0.25 -11.46
CA PHE A 151 -2.47 0.49 -11.39
C PHE A 151 -2.71 1.04 -9.98
N GLY A 152 -2.55 0.22 -8.95
CA GLY A 152 -2.68 0.67 -7.56
C GLY A 152 -1.64 1.72 -7.18
N THR A 153 -0.42 1.64 -7.73
CA THR A 153 0.60 2.69 -7.56
C THR A 153 0.19 4.01 -8.23
N ALA A 154 -0.44 3.97 -9.42
CA ALA A 154 -0.99 5.16 -10.07
C ALA A 154 -2.05 5.83 -9.19
N VAL A 155 -3.04 5.04 -8.74
CA VAL A 155 -4.15 5.53 -7.91
C VAL A 155 -3.61 6.09 -6.60
N LEU A 156 -2.66 5.42 -5.96
CA LEU A 156 -1.99 5.91 -4.76
C LEU A 156 -1.32 7.27 -5.00
N GLY A 157 -0.55 7.41 -6.09
CA GLY A 157 0.14 8.66 -6.41
C GLY A 157 -0.82 9.82 -6.68
N MET A 158 -1.92 9.55 -7.40
CA MET A 158 -2.97 10.54 -7.65
C MET A 158 -3.67 10.95 -6.36
N SER A 159 -4.10 9.98 -5.54
CA SER A 159 -4.76 10.26 -4.28
C SER A 159 -3.86 11.01 -3.30
N PHE A 160 -2.58 10.62 -3.20
CA PHE A 160 -1.60 11.29 -2.36
C PHE A 160 -1.41 12.75 -2.76
N SER A 161 -1.32 13.02 -4.06
CA SER A 161 -1.11 14.37 -4.61
C SER A 161 -2.35 15.24 -4.42
N LEU A 162 -3.54 14.73 -4.75
CA LEU A 162 -4.80 15.45 -4.58
C LEU A 162 -5.08 15.79 -3.10
N GLN A 163 -4.63 14.94 -2.18
CA GLN A 163 -4.80 15.18 -0.73
C GLN A 163 -3.94 16.33 -0.20
N ARG A 164 -2.90 16.75 -0.93
CA ARG A 164 -1.87 17.71 -0.49
C ARG A 164 -1.79 18.98 -1.32
N VAL A 165 -2.81 19.23 -2.15
CA VAL A 165 -2.88 20.43 -2.98
C VAL A 165 -4.26 21.07 -2.83
N PRO A 166 -4.36 22.42 -2.80
CA PRO A 166 -5.64 23.11 -2.86
C PRO A 166 -6.30 22.87 -4.22
N LEU A 167 -7.51 22.31 -4.21
CA LEU A 167 -8.24 22.03 -5.44
C LEU A 167 -8.92 23.31 -5.94
N HIS A 168 -8.78 23.61 -7.23
CA HIS A 168 -9.24 24.86 -7.86
C HIS A 168 -10.71 25.22 -7.56
N PHE A 169 -11.58 24.23 -7.37
CA PHE A 169 -13.01 24.44 -7.12
C PHE A 169 -13.36 24.82 -5.67
N SER A 170 -12.50 24.50 -4.69
CA SER A 170 -12.77 24.80 -3.28
C SER A 170 -11.70 25.66 -2.61
N GLY A 171 -10.49 25.74 -3.17
CA GLY A 171 -9.34 26.40 -2.57
C GLY A 171 -8.80 25.71 -1.32
N VAL A 172 -9.36 24.56 -0.93
CA VAL A 172 -8.99 23.82 0.28
C VAL A 172 -8.15 22.59 -0.09
N VAL A 173 -7.10 22.32 0.70
CA VAL A 173 -6.24 21.15 0.55
C VAL A 173 -7.06 19.86 0.65
N GLY A 174 -6.98 18.99 -0.37
CA GLY A 174 -7.81 17.77 -0.43
C GLY A 174 -9.29 18.04 -0.75
N GLY A 175 -9.64 19.26 -1.15
CA GLY A 175 -10.99 19.67 -1.54
C GLY A 175 -11.91 19.99 -0.36
N SER A 176 -11.92 19.13 0.66
CA SER A 176 -12.68 19.27 1.91
C SER A 176 -12.14 18.31 2.96
N LEU A 177 -12.54 18.44 4.23
CA LEU A 177 -12.16 17.48 5.27
C LEU A 177 -12.57 16.05 4.88
N LEU A 178 -13.81 15.88 4.41
CA LEU A 178 -14.31 14.59 3.94
C LEU A 178 -13.51 14.07 2.74
N GLY A 179 -13.19 14.95 1.77
CA GLY A 179 -12.35 14.60 0.62
C GLY A 179 -10.99 14.07 1.04
N CYS A 180 -10.32 14.75 1.99
CA CYS A 180 -9.06 14.29 2.56
C CYS A 180 -9.19 12.91 3.22
N GLN A 181 -10.25 12.68 3.99
CA GLN A 181 -10.50 11.39 4.65
C GLN A 181 -10.76 10.25 3.65
N VAL A 182 -11.53 10.53 2.59
CA VAL A 182 -11.79 9.56 1.51
C VAL A 182 -10.50 9.23 0.77
N LEU A 183 -9.71 10.24 0.40
CA LEU A 183 -8.41 10.03 -0.26
C LEU A 183 -7.44 9.23 0.61
N GLN A 184 -7.49 9.38 1.94
CA GLN A 184 -6.74 8.52 2.86
C GLN A 184 -7.19 7.07 2.76
N GLY A 185 -8.50 6.82 2.84
CA GLY A 185 -9.04 5.46 2.73
C GLY A 185 -8.79 4.80 1.37
N VAL A 186 -8.72 5.58 0.28
CA VAL A 186 -8.32 5.06 -1.03
C VAL A 186 -6.85 4.63 -1.03
N GLN A 187 -5.95 5.40 -0.40
CA GLN A 187 -4.53 5.05 -0.28
C GLN A 187 -4.33 3.80 0.58
N ASP A 188 -4.90 3.78 1.78
CA ASP A 188 -4.61 2.73 2.76
C ASP A 188 -5.50 1.48 2.57
N GLY A 189 -6.74 1.67 2.13
CA GLY A 189 -7.70 0.60 1.88
C GLY A 189 -7.61 0.04 0.46
N PHE A 190 -8.08 0.82 -0.53
CA PHE A 190 -8.15 0.35 -1.92
C PHE A 190 -6.78 -0.03 -2.47
N CYS A 191 -5.82 0.90 -2.45
CA CYS A 191 -4.47 0.66 -2.99
C CYS A 191 -3.71 -0.36 -2.13
N GLY A 192 -3.89 -0.33 -0.80
CA GLY A 192 -3.32 -1.31 0.12
C GLY A 192 -3.77 -2.75 -0.16
N ALA A 193 -5.04 -2.96 -0.52
CA ALA A 193 -5.57 -4.29 -0.86
C ALA A 193 -5.38 -4.70 -2.33
N LEU A 194 -5.29 -3.72 -3.23
CA LEU A 194 -5.07 -3.91 -4.66
C LEU A 194 -3.61 -4.23 -4.99
N THR A 195 -2.66 -3.58 -4.33
CA THR A 195 -1.23 -3.86 -4.50
C THR A 195 -0.78 -4.99 -3.57
N THR A 196 0.28 -5.70 -3.93
CA THR A 196 0.82 -6.80 -3.15
C THR A 196 2.32 -6.97 -3.36
N VAL A 197 3.05 -6.96 -2.25
CA VAL A 197 4.48 -7.34 -2.23
C VAL A 197 4.63 -8.82 -1.89
N SER A 198 3.74 -9.40 -1.09
CA SER A 198 3.83 -10.81 -0.66
C SER A 198 3.70 -11.77 -1.84
N THR A 199 2.70 -11.57 -2.71
CA THR A 199 2.52 -12.38 -3.92
C THR A 199 3.69 -12.18 -4.88
N TRP A 200 4.10 -10.93 -5.08
CA TRP A 200 5.23 -10.59 -5.96
C TRP A 200 6.54 -11.25 -5.53
N ILE A 201 6.82 -11.29 -4.22
CA ILE A 201 8.01 -11.98 -3.67
C ILE A 201 7.95 -13.50 -3.90
N VAL A 202 6.78 -14.13 -3.73
CA VAL A 202 6.59 -15.56 -4.02
C VAL A 202 6.85 -15.83 -5.51
N GLU A 203 6.30 -15.02 -6.39
CA GLU A 203 6.49 -15.13 -7.84
C GLU A 203 7.97 -15.00 -8.23
N ILE A 204 8.69 -13.99 -7.72
CA ILE A 204 10.13 -13.83 -7.99
C ILE A 204 10.92 -15.04 -7.48
N SER A 205 10.56 -15.59 -6.31
CA SER A 205 11.25 -16.74 -5.73
C SER A 205 11.05 -18.05 -6.50
N THR A 206 9.97 -18.14 -7.29
CA THR A 206 9.59 -19.35 -8.05
C THR A 206 10.01 -19.27 -9.52
N LEU A 207 10.19 -18.07 -10.07
CA LEU A 207 10.66 -17.87 -11.44
C LEU A 207 12.14 -18.25 -11.61
N ARG A 208 12.52 -18.60 -12.86
CA ARG A 208 13.94 -18.78 -13.22
C ARG A 208 14.70 -17.47 -13.02
N LYS A 209 15.91 -17.53 -12.44
CA LYS A 209 16.74 -16.37 -12.06
C LYS A 209 16.70 -15.19 -13.06
N GLY A 210 16.97 -15.43 -14.35
CA GLY A 210 16.97 -14.37 -15.36
C GLY A 210 15.60 -13.66 -15.49
N ARG A 211 14.50 -14.43 -15.57
CA ARG A 211 13.13 -13.90 -15.63
C ARG A 211 12.71 -13.23 -14.33
N ALA A 212 13.15 -13.78 -13.19
CA ALA A 212 12.89 -13.22 -11.87
C ALA A 212 13.49 -11.82 -11.73
N TYR A 213 14.74 -11.61 -12.17
CA TYR A 213 15.37 -10.27 -12.14
C TYR A 213 14.69 -9.28 -13.09
N VAL A 214 14.31 -9.72 -14.30
CA VAL A 214 13.59 -8.86 -15.25
C VAL A 214 12.23 -8.47 -14.68
N TYR A 215 11.46 -9.43 -14.16
CA TYR A 215 10.16 -9.17 -13.54
C TYR A 215 10.26 -8.24 -12.32
N ALA A 216 11.20 -8.53 -11.41
CA ALA A 216 11.43 -7.72 -10.23
C ALA A 216 11.84 -6.29 -10.59
N GLY A 217 12.82 -6.15 -11.49
CA GLY A 217 13.31 -4.86 -11.96
C GLY A 217 12.21 -4.07 -12.66
N ALA A 218 11.47 -4.69 -13.57
CA ALA A 218 10.38 -4.05 -14.30
C ALA A 218 9.29 -3.52 -13.35
N SER A 219 8.87 -4.30 -12.34
CA SER A 219 7.88 -3.87 -11.35
C SER A 219 8.32 -2.64 -10.57
N VAL A 220 9.57 -2.64 -10.07
CA VAL A 220 10.11 -1.52 -9.27
C VAL A 220 10.33 -0.29 -10.13
N VAL A 221 10.99 -0.43 -11.29
CA VAL A 221 11.30 0.69 -12.19
C VAL A 221 10.02 1.32 -12.72
N THR A 222 9.07 0.52 -13.21
CA THR A 222 7.81 1.05 -13.75
C THR A 222 7.02 1.78 -12.68
N GLY A 223 6.92 1.20 -11.47
CA GLY A 223 6.23 1.86 -10.36
C GLY A 223 6.89 3.18 -9.95
N LEU A 224 8.23 3.25 -9.98
CA LEU A 224 8.96 4.47 -9.61
C LEU A 224 8.81 5.55 -10.67
N VAL A 225 9.00 5.21 -11.94
CA VAL A 225 8.82 6.14 -13.07
C VAL A 225 7.40 6.72 -13.06
N LEU A 226 6.40 5.87 -12.81
CA LEU A 226 5.01 6.29 -12.71
C LEU A 226 4.76 7.25 -11.54
N LEU A 227 5.31 6.99 -10.35
CA LEU A 227 5.21 7.93 -9.24
C LEU A 227 5.98 9.22 -9.50
N VAL A 228 7.12 9.17 -10.17
CA VAL A 228 7.84 10.38 -10.60
C VAL A 228 6.97 11.22 -11.54
N ALA A 229 6.30 10.58 -12.50
CA ALA A 229 5.39 11.29 -13.40
C ALA A 229 4.19 11.91 -12.65
N ILE A 230 3.57 11.19 -11.71
CA ILE A 230 2.35 11.63 -11.03
C ILE A 230 2.66 12.54 -9.83
N MET A 231 3.41 12.04 -8.85
CA MET A 231 3.75 12.76 -7.62
C MET A 231 4.81 13.83 -7.88
N GLY A 232 5.81 13.54 -8.71
CA GLY A 232 6.90 14.48 -9.03
C GLY A 232 6.42 15.71 -9.81
N SER A 233 5.52 15.52 -10.78
CA SER A 233 4.94 16.66 -11.51
C SER A 233 4.24 17.65 -10.57
N VAL A 234 3.48 17.16 -9.59
CA VAL A 234 2.82 18.01 -8.60
C VAL A 234 3.83 18.60 -7.62
N ARG A 235 4.71 17.77 -7.06
CA ARG A 235 5.69 18.17 -6.04
C ARG A 235 6.64 19.28 -6.51
N TRP A 236 7.06 19.22 -7.77
CA TRP A 236 8.02 20.17 -8.32
C TRP A 236 7.38 21.36 -9.02
N ALA A 237 6.13 21.25 -9.50
CA ALA A 237 5.43 22.37 -10.14
C ALA A 237 4.73 23.29 -9.12
N VAL A 238 4.00 22.69 -8.15
CA VAL A 238 3.15 23.43 -7.20
C VAL A 238 3.68 23.30 -5.77
N GLY A 239 4.25 22.15 -5.42
CA GLY A 239 4.58 21.81 -4.03
C GLY A 239 3.45 21.03 -3.35
N TRP A 240 3.67 20.68 -2.08
CA TRP A 240 2.69 19.99 -1.24
C TRP A 240 2.48 20.75 0.05
N ASP A 241 1.21 20.85 0.44
CA ASP A 241 0.77 21.37 1.72
C ASP A 241 0.54 20.24 2.72
N GLU A 242 0.41 20.62 3.99
CA GLU A 242 0.00 19.70 5.05
C GLU A 242 -1.47 19.28 4.85
N ILE A 243 -1.73 18.00 5.14
CA ILE A 243 -3.09 17.45 5.04
C ILE A 243 -3.96 17.94 6.19
N ILE A 244 -5.24 18.20 5.90
CA ILE A 244 -6.21 18.70 6.88
C ILE A 244 -6.89 17.61 7.71
N CYS A 245 -6.87 16.36 7.24
CA CYS A 245 -7.43 15.22 7.94
C CYS A 245 -6.40 14.55 8.86
N ARG A 246 -6.86 14.05 10.01
CA ARG A 246 -6.01 13.30 10.94
C ARG A 246 -5.76 11.89 10.41
N THR A 247 -4.49 11.51 10.31
CA THR A 247 -4.01 10.18 9.90
C THR A 247 -3.29 9.51 11.05
#